data_AF-A0A1S4EQS0-F1
#
_entry.id   AF-A0A1S4EQS0-F1
#
_cell.length_a   1.000
_cell.length_b   1.000
_cell.length_c   1.000
_cell.angle_alpha   90.00
_cell.angle_beta   90.00
_cell.angle_gamma   90.00
#
_symmetry.space_group_name_H-M   'P 1'
#
loop_
_entity.id
_entity.type
_entity.pdbx_description
1 polymer ?
#
loop_
_entity_poly.entity_id
_entity_poly.type
_entity_poly.pdbx_seq_one_letter_code
_entity_poly.pdbx_strand_id
1 'polypeptide(L)'
;VQLRTPVSTVQYPKINEWLTMLEKEMRVTLASYLADAVQDIKKFRDGDITAKDYMEWKNHVQRSLERLSDLLGKIQKALGEYLERERTSFPRFYFVGDEDLLEIIGNSKNIQRLQKHFKKMFAGVASIMLNEDNTIITGIASREGEE
;
A
#
# COMPACT_ATOMS: atom_id res chain seq x y z
N VAL A 1 0.79 -1.80 -16.03
CA VAL A 1 -0.67 -1.87 -16.02
C VAL A 1 -1.24 -0.50 -15.74
N GLN A 2 -1.99 0.09 -16.68
CA GLN A 2 -2.84 1.21 -16.32
C GLN A 2 -4.03 0.60 -15.58
N LEU A 3 -4.35 1.14 -14.41
CA LEU A 3 -5.60 0.79 -13.76
C LEU A 3 -6.72 1.07 -14.76
N ARG A 4 -7.70 0.16 -14.88
CA ARG A 4 -8.89 0.41 -15.68
C ARG A 4 -9.56 1.73 -15.26
N THR A 5 -9.52 2.00 -13.95
CA THR A 5 -9.96 3.27 -13.38
C THR A 5 -8.81 3.89 -12.58
N PRO A 6 -8.34 5.10 -12.91
CA PRO A 6 -7.32 5.77 -12.12
C PRO A 6 -7.86 6.13 -10.73
N VAL A 7 -7.05 5.90 -9.69
CA VAL A 7 -7.40 6.24 -8.30
C VAL A 7 -6.91 7.65 -7.99
N SER A 8 -7.82 8.53 -7.58
CA SER A 8 -7.51 9.92 -7.24
C SER A 8 -7.18 10.08 -5.76
N THR A 9 -5.96 10.50 -5.46
CA THR A 9 -5.52 10.81 -4.09
C THR A 9 -6.13 12.11 -3.56
N VAL A 10 -6.63 12.98 -4.45
CA VAL A 10 -7.35 14.21 -4.08
C VAL A 10 -8.79 13.89 -3.69
N GLN A 11 -9.41 12.93 -4.38
CA GLN A 11 -10.76 12.47 -4.07
C GLN A 11 -10.83 11.64 -2.79
N TYR A 12 -9.75 10.93 -2.46
CA TYR A 12 -9.63 10.09 -1.29
C TYR A 12 -8.45 10.59 -0.42
N PRO A 13 -8.64 11.65 0.38
CA PRO A 13 -7.54 12.34 1.06
C PRO A 13 -6.92 11.52 2.20
N LYS A 14 -7.62 10.49 2.70
CA LYS A 14 -7.08 9.60 3.74
C LYS A 14 -6.32 8.45 3.09
N ILE A 15 -5.16 8.13 3.66
CA ILE A 15 -4.28 7.10 3.12
C ILE A 15 -4.99 5.74 2.94
N ASN A 16 -5.82 5.37 3.90
CA ASN A 16 -6.55 4.11 3.94
C ASN A 16 -7.56 4.02 2.79
N GLU A 17 -8.17 5.15 2.43
CA GLU A 17 -9.24 5.21 1.43
C GLU A 17 -8.65 5.06 0.04
N TRP A 18 -7.59 5.81 -0.30
CA TRP A 18 -6.95 5.65 -1.62
C TRP A 18 -6.18 4.33 -1.74
N LEU A 19 -5.60 3.81 -0.65
CA LEU A 19 -4.99 2.47 -0.65
C LEU A 19 -6.03 1.36 -0.85
N THR A 20 -7.19 1.44 -0.19
CA THR A 20 -8.29 0.47 -0.39
C THR A 20 -8.78 0.50 -1.83
N MET A 21 -8.93 1.70 -2.42
CA MET A 21 -9.32 1.86 -3.80
C MET A 21 -8.24 1.38 -4.77
N LEU A 22 -6.98 1.63 -4.48
CA LEU A 22 -5.84 1.13 -5.24
C LEU A 22 -5.79 -0.41 -5.21
N GLU A 23 -5.93 -1.03 -4.05
CA GLU A 23 -5.95 -2.49 -3.92
C GLU A 23 -7.13 -3.11 -4.68
N LYS A 24 -8.32 -2.51 -4.57
CA LYS A 24 -9.51 -2.94 -5.32
C LYS A 24 -9.29 -2.85 -6.82
N GLU A 25 -8.79 -1.72 -7.31
CA GLU A 25 -8.51 -1.53 -8.74
C GLU A 25 -7.36 -2.41 -9.23
N MET A 26 -6.35 -2.70 -8.40
CA MET A 26 -5.32 -3.68 -8.70
C MET A 26 -5.93 -5.08 -8.89
N ARG A 27 -6.79 -5.54 -7.99
CA ARG A 27 -7.46 -6.84 -8.12
C ARG A 27 -8.33 -6.92 -9.38
N VAL A 28 -9.14 -5.89 -9.64
CA VAL A 28 -10.04 -5.84 -10.82
C VAL A 28 -9.24 -5.79 -12.11
N THR A 29 -8.19 -4.98 -12.15
CA THR A 29 -7.35 -4.83 -13.34
C THR A 29 -6.57 -6.12 -13.62
N LEU A 30 -6.02 -6.76 -12.59
CA LEU A 30 -5.37 -8.08 -12.72
C LEU A 30 -6.36 -9.17 -13.14
N ALA A 31 -7.57 -9.19 -12.59
CA ALA A 31 -8.62 -10.14 -12.99
C ALA A 31 -9.03 -9.94 -14.45
N SER A 32 -9.11 -8.70 -14.93
CA SER A 32 -9.34 -8.41 -16.35
C SER A 32 -8.21 -8.93 -17.22
N TYR A 33 -6.95 -8.62 -16.89
CA TYR A 33 -5.81 -9.10 -17.67
C TYR A 33 -5.70 -10.63 -17.66
N LEU A 34 -6.07 -11.26 -16.55
CA LEU A 34 -6.16 -12.72 -16.46
C LEU A 34 -7.27 -13.26 -17.37
N ALA A 35 -8.45 -12.62 -17.37
CA ALA A 35 -9.56 -13.01 -18.24
C ALA A 35 -9.21 -12.85 -19.73
N ASP A 36 -8.53 -11.76 -20.08
CA ASP A 36 -8.04 -11.50 -21.44
C ASP A 36 -6.99 -12.55 -21.84
N ALA A 37 -6.02 -12.84 -20.95
CA ALA A 37 -5.04 -13.90 -21.17
C ALA A 37 -5.67 -15.30 -21.31
N VAL A 38 -6.76 -15.59 -20.57
CA VAL A 38 -7.52 -16.85 -20.66
C VAL A 38 -8.31 -16.92 -21.97
N GLN A 39 -8.81 -15.80 -22.49
CA GLN A 39 -9.39 -15.76 -23.84
C GLN A 39 -8.34 -16.03 -24.92
N ASP A 40 -7.13 -15.49 -24.78
CA ASP A 40 -6.02 -15.77 -25.70
C ASP A 40 -5.63 -17.25 -25.69
N ILE A 41 -5.71 -17.92 -24.53
CA ILE A 41 -5.48 -19.37 -24.41
C ILE A 41 -6.57 -20.22 -25.10
N LYS A 42 -7.80 -19.72 -25.31
CA LYS A 42 -8.81 -20.46 -26.10
C LYS A 42 -8.32 -20.72 -27.53
N LYS A 43 -7.57 -19.79 -28.13
CA LYS A 43 -6.96 -19.99 -29.46
C LYS A 43 -5.87 -21.07 -29.46
N PHE A 44 -5.19 -21.28 -28.33
CA PHE A 44 -4.23 -22.38 -28.14
C PHE A 44 -4.90 -23.75 -28.02
N ARG A 45 -6.16 -23.80 -27.59
CA ARG A 45 -6.91 -25.04 -27.39
C ARG A 45 -7.45 -25.65 -28.69
N ASP A 46 -7.73 -24.81 -29.68
CA ASP A 46 -8.39 -25.22 -30.93
C ASP A 46 -7.38 -25.70 -32.01
N GLY A 47 -6.08 -25.75 -31.70
CA GLY A 47 -5.05 -26.49 -32.47
C GLY A 47 -4.34 -25.74 -33.59
N ASP A 48 -4.88 -24.65 -34.12
CA ASP A 48 -4.28 -23.87 -35.22
C ASP A 48 -3.50 -22.64 -34.72
N ILE A 49 -2.38 -22.86 -34.04
CA ILE A 49 -1.44 -21.78 -33.71
C ILE A 49 -0.21 -21.84 -34.60
N THR A 50 -0.01 -20.76 -35.36
CA THR A 50 1.22 -20.59 -36.12
C THR A 50 2.34 -20.12 -35.19
N ALA A 51 3.59 -20.40 -35.57
CA ALA A 51 4.76 -19.88 -34.85
C ALA A 51 4.74 -18.34 -34.74
N LYS A 52 4.08 -17.65 -35.68
CA LYS A 52 3.90 -16.20 -35.67
C LYS A 52 2.98 -15.76 -34.54
N ASP A 53 1.83 -16.40 -34.37
CA ASP A 53 0.85 -16.07 -33.32
C ASP A 53 1.45 -16.26 -31.92
N TYR A 54 2.20 -17.35 -31.72
CA TYR A 54 2.92 -17.59 -30.47
C TYR A 54 3.97 -16.51 -30.15
N MET A 55 4.75 -16.10 -31.16
CA MET A 55 5.77 -15.07 -30.99
C MET A 55 5.16 -13.69 -30.71
N GLU A 56 4.05 -13.35 -31.36
CA GLU A 56 3.31 -12.11 -31.09
C GLU A 56 2.76 -12.10 -29.65
N TRP A 57 2.14 -13.19 -29.21
CA TRP A 57 1.66 -13.34 -27.84
C TRP A 57 2.81 -13.23 -26.82
N LYS A 58 3.92 -13.96 -27.04
CA LYS A 58 5.09 -13.91 -26.16
C LYS A 58 5.65 -12.50 -26.03
N ASN A 59 5.76 -11.78 -27.14
CA ASN A 59 6.22 -10.39 -27.17
C ASN A 59 5.25 -9.46 -26.42
N HIS A 60 3.94 -9.66 -26.57
CA HIS A 60 2.93 -8.88 -25.87
C HIS A 60 3.00 -9.08 -24.34
N VAL A 61 3.11 -10.33 -23.89
CA VAL A 61 3.24 -10.67 -22.47
C VAL A 61 4.54 -10.11 -21.89
N GLN A 62 5.66 -10.28 -22.59
CA GLN A 62 6.95 -9.78 -22.14
C GLN A 62 6.93 -8.25 -21.96
N ARG A 63 6.44 -7.51 -22.97
CA ARG A 63 6.29 -6.05 -22.86
C ARG A 63 5.37 -5.63 -21.72
N SER A 64 4.31 -6.40 -21.48
CA SER A 64 3.37 -6.12 -20.40
C SER A 64 3.99 -6.31 -19.01
N LEU A 65 4.83 -7.34 -18.85
CA LEU A 65 5.58 -7.62 -17.63
C LEU A 65 6.69 -6.58 -17.37
N GLU A 66 7.46 -6.23 -18.40
CA GLU A 66 8.48 -5.17 -18.31
C GLU A 66 7.83 -3.84 -17.88
N ARG A 67 6.70 -3.48 -18.50
CA ARG A 67 5.94 -2.28 -18.13
C ARG A 67 5.39 -2.35 -16.70
N LEU A 68 5.00 -3.53 -16.23
CA LEU A 68 4.55 -3.73 -14.84
C LEU A 68 5.68 -3.53 -13.85
N SER A 69 6.85 -4.09 -14.14
CA SER A 69 8.06 -3.92 -13.32
C SER A 69 8.42 -2.44 -13.19
N ASP A 70 8.43 -1.70 -14.29
CA ASP A 70 8.73 -0.26 -14.30
C ASP A 70 7.74 0.56 -13.46
N LEU A 71 6.44 0.22 -13.53
CA LEU A 71 5.41 0.91 -12.75
C LEU A 71 5.53 0.61 -11.26
N LEU A 72 5.80 -0.64 -10.90
CA LEU A 72 6.06 -1.02 -9.51
C LEU A 72 7.27 -0.27 -8.96
N GLY A 73 8.35 -0.15 -9.74
CA GLY A 73 9.53 0.63 -9.37
C GLY A 73 9.21 2.11 -9.11
N LYS A 74 8.37 2.73 -9.94
CA LYS A 74 7.92 4.12 -9.74
C LYS A 74 7.08 4.28 -8.47
N ILE A 75 6.17 3.33 -8.20
CA ILE A 75 5.34 3.35 -6.99
C ILE A 75 6.20 3.18 -5.74
N GLN A 76 7.14 2.23 -5.75
CA GLN A 76 8.08 2.03 -4.63
C GLN A 76 8.91 3.28 -4.36
N LYS A 77 9.41 3.94 -5.41
CA LYS A 77 10.15 5.19 -5.26
C LYS A 77 9.30 6.31 -4.64
N ALA A 78 8.10 6.54 -5.18
CA ALA A 78 7.19 7.56 -4.66
C ALA A 78 6.77 7.28 -3.21
N LEU A 79 6.57 5.99 -2.86
CA LEU A 79 6.27 5.58 -1.49
C LEU A 79 7.45 5.87 -0.56
N GLY A 80 8.68 5.54 -0.97
CA GLY A 80 9.88 5.85 -0.19
C GLY A 80 10.07 7.35 0.05
N GLU A 81 9.89 8.17 -0.99
CA GLU A 81 9.95 9.65 -0.85
C GLU A 81 8.87 10.19 0.08
N TYR A 82 7.67 9.60 0.06
CA TYR A 82 6.58 9.95 0.98
C TYR A 82 6.94 9.61 2.43
N LEU A 83 7.40 8.39 2.70
CA LEU A 83 7.80 7.96 4.05
C LEU A 83 8.94 8.83 4.60
N GLU A 84 9.91 9.20 3.77
CA GLU A 84 11.02 10.06 4.19
C GLU A 84 10.55 11.49 4.52
N ARG A 85 9.55 12.01 3.81
CA ARG A 85 8.91 13.29 4.13
C ARG A 85 8.22 13.24 5.48
N GLU A 86 7.47 12.18 5.76
CA GLU A 86 6.81 11.99 7.06
C GLU A 86 7.84 11.89 8.19
N ARG A 87 8.96 11.17 7.96
CA ARG A 87 10.09 11.10 8.90
C ARG A 87 10.75 12.45 9.16
N THR A 88 10.93 13.25 8.12
CA THR A 88 11.45 14.61 8.24
C THR A 88 10.51 15.50 9.05
N SER A 89 9.19 15.34 8.86
CA SER A 89 8.17 16.10 9.60
C SER A 89 8.08 15.69 11.07
N PHE A 90 8.37 14.43 11.40
CA PHE A 90 8.40 13.94 12.78
C PHE A 90 9.57 12.96 12.99
N PRO A 91 10.73 13.44 13.49
CA PRO A 91 11.95 12.66 13.57
C PRO A 91 11.86 11.36 14.37
N ARG A 92 10.86 11.20 15.25
CA ARG A 92 10.67 9.93 15.96
C ARG A 92 10.23 8.79 15.04
N PHE A 93 9.76 9.07 13.83
CA PHE A 93 9.48 8.03 12.85
C PHE A 93 10.73 7.36 12.27
N TYR A 94 11.95 7.89 12.51
CA TYR A 94 13.18 7.15 12.21
C TYR A 94 13.39 5.93 13.14
N PHE A 95 12.71 5.88 14.29
CA PHE A 95 12.77 4.74 15.22
C PHE A 95 11.79 3.60 14.86
N VAL A 96 10.98 3.77 13.80
CA VAL A 96 10.04 2.74 13.33
C VAL A 96 10.35 2.35 11.88
N GLY A 97 10.15 1.07 11.56
CA GLY A 97 10.34 0.57 10.20
C GLY A 97 9.24 1.05 9.25
N ASP A 98 9.43 0.85 7.95
CA ASP A 98 8.48 1.30 6.92
C ASP A 98 7.10 0.67 7.09
N GLU A 99 7.02 -0.61 7.47
CA GLU A 99 5.75 -1.31 7.75
C GLU A 99 4.99 -0.69 8.94
N ASP A 100 5.70 -0.42 10.05
CA ASP A 100 5.12 0.23 11.23
C ASP A 100 4.66 1.64 10.89
N LEU A 101 5.45 2.40 10.12
CA LEU A 101 5.12 3.75 9.71
C LEU A 101 3.87 3.78 8.82
N LEU A 102 3.77 2.86 7.86
CA LEU A 102 2.57 2.71 7.03
C LEU A 102 1.36 2.34 7.88
N GLU A 103 1.52 1.47 8.88
CA GLU A 103 0.42 1.13 9.80
C GLU A 103 -0.02 2.33 10.64
N ILE A 104 0.91 3.18 11.07
CA ILE A 104 0.61 4.41 11.83
C ILE A 104 -0.18 5.39 10.98
N ILE A 105 0.29 5.70 9.78
CA ILE A 105 -0.39 6.64 8.87
C ILE A 105 -1.75 6.06 8.46
N GLY A 106 -1.77 4.75 8.18
CA GLY A 106 -2.94 3.94 7.83
C GLY A 106 -3.97 3.75 8.95
N ASN A 107 -3.63 3.99 10.21
CA ASN A 107 -4.56 3.90 11.33
C ASN A 107 -4.59 5.21 12.14
N SER A 108 -4.24 6.34 11.52
CA SER A 108 -4.18 7.67 12.16
C SER A 108 -5.43 8.07 12.96
N LYS A 109 -6.61 7.53 12.63
CA LYS A 109 -7.87 7.75 13.37
C LYS A 109 -8.11 6.78 14.53
N ASN A 110 -7.47 5.62 14.53
CA ASN A 110 -7.67 4.58 15.53
C ASN A 110 -6.50 4.58 16.51
N ILE A 111 -6.55 5.48 17.48
CA ILE A 111 -5.46 5.72 18.44
C ILE A 111 -5.13 4.44 19.23
N GLN A 112 -6.10 3.57 19.51
CA GLN A 112 -5.84 2.30 20.20
C GLN A 112 -4.88 1.39 19.44
N ARG A 113 -4.97 1.36 18.10
CA ARG A 113 -4.02 0.61 17.27
C ARG A 113 -2.63 1.24 17.25
N LEU A 114 -2.54 2.55 17.43
CA LEU A 114 -1.28 3.30 17.44
C LEU A 114 -0.46 3.06 18.71
N GLN A 115 -1.11 2.75 19.85
CA GLN A 115 -0.49 2.50 21.16
C GLN A 115 0.74 1.59 21.08
N LYS A 116 0.66 0.49 20.33
CA LYS A 116 1.76 -0.50 20.21
C LYS A 116 3.03 0.07 19.58
N HIS A 117 2.96 1.17 18.84
CA HIS A 117 4.10 1.80 18.19
C HIS A 117 4.74 2.91 19.05
N PHE A 118 4.03 3.47 20.05
CA PHE A 118 4.59 4.53 20.91
C PHE A 118 5.82 4.06 21.68
N LYS A 119 5.83 2.81 22.16
CA LYS A 119 7.00 2.19 22.82
C LYS A 119 8.27 2.15 21.95
N LYS A 120 8.12 2.19 20.61
CA LYS A 120 9.24 2.22 19.66
C LYS A 120 9.70 3.66 19.41
N MET A 121 8.78 4.63 19.44
CA MET A 121 9.06 6.05 19.18
C MET A 121 9.56 6.81 20.41
N PHE A 122 9.14 6.42 21.61
CA PHE A 122 9.40 7.14 22.85
C PHE A 122 10.00 6.20 23.91
N ALA A 123 11.18 6.57 24.42
CA ALA A 123 11.75 5.93 25.60
C ALA A 123 10.92 6.35 26.83
N GLY A 124 10.54 5.39 27.68
CA GLY A 124 9.76 5.64 28.90
C GLY A 124 8.26 5.91 28.69
N VAL A 125 7.74 5.84 27.45
CA VAL A 125 6.29 5.90 27.22
C VAL A 125 5.83 4.56 26.69
N ALA A 126 5.03 3.85 27.48
CA ALA A 126 4.42 2.59 27.09
C ALA A 126 3.10 2.79 26.35
N SER A 127 2.28 3.72 26.84
CA SER A 127 0.96 4.03 26.30
C SER A 127 0.54 5.46 26.60
N ILE A 128 -0.46 5.94 25.87
CA ILE A 128 -1.14 7.22 26.13
C ILE A 128 -2.51 6.96 26.75
N MET A 129 -2.89 7.76 27.74
CA MET A 129 -4.20 7.74 28.35
C MET A 129 -5.16 8.59 27.53
N LEU A 130 -6.37 8.06 27.33
CA LEU A 130 -7.43 8.71 26.55
C LEU A 130 -8.66 8.93 27.43
N ASN A 131 -9.46 9.94 27.07
CA ASN A 131 -10.81 10.09 27.62
C ASN A 131 -11.74 8.94 27.18
N GLU A 132 -12.93 8.84 27.79
CA GLU A 132 -13.93 7.79 27.51
C GLU A 132 -14.28 7.67 26.02
N ASP A 133 -14.28 8.80 25.30
CA ASP A 133 -14.58 8.87 23.86
C ASP A 133 -13.39 8.55 22.94
N ASN A 134 -12.18 8.30 23.48
CA ASN A 134 -10.93 8.12 22.72
C ASN A 134 -10.60 9.27 21.75
N THR A 135 -10.96 10.50 22.09
CA THR A 135 -10.77 11.71 21.26
C THR A 135 -9.70 12.65 21.81
N ILE A 136 -9.42 12.58 23.11
CA ILE A 136 -8.53 13.49 23.83
C ILE A 136 -7.49 12.68 24.58
N ILE A 137 -6.22 13.04 24.41
CA ILE A 137 -5.10 12.48 25.19
C ILE A 137 -5.04 13.21 26.53
N THR A 138 -5.26 12.47 27.62
CA THR A 138 -5.31 13.00 28.99
C THR A 138 -3.99 12.84 29.74
N GLY A 139 -3.14 11.91 29.32
CA GLY A 139 -1.83 11.69 29.91
C GLY A 139 -1.02 10.60 29.21
N ILE A 140 0.10 10.20 29.83
CA ILE A 140 1.01 9.17 29.35
C ILE A 140 1.27 8.18 30.48
N ALA A 141 1.51 6.91 30.15
CA ALA A 141 1.85 5.88 31.12
C ALA A 141 3.16 5.20 30.72
N SER A 142 4.05 4.99 31.69
CA SER A 142 5.30 4.26 31.52
C SER A 142 5.11 2.75 31.67
N ARG A 143 6.14 1.98 31.29
CA ARG A 143 6.16 0.51 31.44
C ARG A 143 6.14 0.08 32.90
N GLU A 144 6.67 0.93 33.78
CA GLU A 144 6.78 0.71 35.22
C GLU A 144 5.50 1.09 35.98
N GLY A 145 4.45 1.58 35.28
CA GLY A 145 3.19 2.00 35.89
C GLY A 145 3.20 3.43 36.45
N GLU A 146 4.21 4.24 36.08
CA GLU A 146 4.20 5.68 36.33
C GLU A 146 3.20 6.36 35.39
N GLU A 147 2.27 7.13 35.97
CA GLU A 147 1.24 7.93 35.29
C GLU A 147 1.52 9.44 35.44
#